data_AF-A0A0D1JKX4-F1
#
_entry.id   AF-A0A0D1JKX4-F1
#
_cell.length_a   1.000
_cell.length_b   1.000
_cell.length_c   1.000
_cell.angle_alpha   90.00
_cell.angle_beta   90.00
_cell.angle_gamma   90.00
#
_symmetry.space_group_name_H-M   'P 1'
#
loop_
_entity.id
_entity.type
_entity.pdbx_description
1 polymer ?
#
loop_
_entity_poly.entity_id
_entity_poly.type
_entity_poly.pdbx_seq_one_letter_code
_entity_poly.pdbx_strand_id
1 'polypeptide(L)'
;MNILIVILSVLVALEFFFIMYLETFATTSSRTAETFSMSKDDLQNEKVNTLLKNQGIYNGLIGVGILYLLIFTQNYNNSLFAIMLYIILVALYGSFSSGNKSIFFKQGTLAVIVVVLLLVQMILG
;
A
#
# COMPACT_ATOMS: atom_id res chain seq x y z
N MET A 1 -2.19 -8.48 -22.25
CA MET A 1 -1.46 -7.90 -21.11
C MET A 1 -1.51 -6.38 -21.24
N ASN A 2 -2.24 -5.69 -20.37
CA ASN A 2 -2.36 -4.24 -20.44
C ASN A 2 -1.17 -3.59 -19.73
N ILE A 3 -0.27 -2.96 -20.51
CA ILE A 3 0.95 -2.33 -19.99
C ILE A 3 0.64 -1.26 -18.92
N LEU A 4 -0.49 -0.57 -19.03
CA LEU A 4 -0.91 0.44 -18.06
C LEU A 4 -1.20 -0.18 -16.69
N ILE A 5 -1.88 -1.34 -16.65
CA ILE A 5 -2.14 -2.08 -15.41
C ILE A 5 -0.83 -2.50 -14.74
N VAL A 6 0.14 -2.98 -15.54
CA VAL A 6 1.46 -3.37 -15.03
C VAL A 6 2.19 -2.17 -14.43
N ILE A 7 2.29 -1.06 -15.16
CA ILE A 7 2.98 0.15 -14.69
C ILE A 7 2.36 0.66 -13.39
N LEU A 8 1.02 0.79 -13.33
CA LEU A 8 0.34 1.26 -12.13
C LEU A 8 0.50 0.30 -10.96
N SER A 9 0.48 -1.01 -11.20
CA SER A 9 0.70 -2.01 -10.13
C SER A 9 2.12 -1.97 -9.59
N VAL A 10 3.13 -1.72 -10.44
CA VAL A 10 4.51 -1.48 -10.00
C VAL A 10 4.59 -0.21 -9.16
N LEU A 11 3.88 0.86 -9.52
CA LEU A 11 3.81 2.08 -8.71
C LEU A 11 3.19 1.82 -7.33
N VAL A 12 2.13 1.00 -7.25
CA VAL A 12 1.58 0.56 -5.95
C VAL A 12 2.63 -0.20 -5.14
N ALA A 13 3.37 -1.14 -5.75
CA ALA A 13 4.42 -1.86 -5.03
C ALA A 13 5.52 -0.93 -4.49
N LEU A 14 5.95 0.05 -5.28
CA LEU A 14 6.92 1.07 -4.86
C LEU A 14 6.39 1.94 -3.72
N GLU A 15 5.10 2.29 -3.76
CA GLU A 15 4.45 3.01 -2.67
C GLU A 15 4.52 2.23 -1.36
N PHE A 16 4.22 0.93 -1.40
CA PHE A 16 4.27 0.05 -0.22
C PHE A 16 5.69 -0.15 0.31
N PHE A 17 6.70 -0.19 -0.56
CA PHE A 17 8.10 -0.16 -0.12
C PHE A 17 8.50 1.17 0.50
N PHE A 18 7.99 2.28 -0.02
CA PHE A 18 8.22 3.58 0.58
C PHE A 18 7.57 3.69 1.97
N ILE A 19 6.36 3.16 2.14
CA ILE A 19 5.67 3.07 3.44
C ILE A 19 6.47 2.20 4.41
N MET A 20 6.90 0.99 3.98
CA MET A 20 7.80 0.14 4.76
C MET A 20 9.05 0.90 5.19
N TYR A 21 9.67 1.66 4.28
CA TYR A 21 10.86 2.44 4.61
C TYR A 21 10.61 3.41 5.76
N LEU A 22 9.50 4.16 5.70
CA LEU A 22 9.13 5.11 6.74
C LEU A 22 8.79 4.44 8.08
N GLU A 23 8.07 3.31 8.06
CA GLU A 23 7.62 2.62 9.27
C GLU A 23 8.72 1.77 9.92
N THR A 24 9.58 1.13 9.14
CA THR A 24 10.58 0.16 9.62
C THR A 24 11.97 0.77 9.82
N PHE A 25 12.44 1.59 8.88
CA PHE A 25 13.83 2.06 8.88
C PHE A 25 13.96 3.51 9.32
N ALA A 26 13.01 4.37 8.93
CA ALA A 26 13.00 5.79 9.24
C ALA A 26 11.92 6.19 10.25
N THR A 27 11.54 5.28 11.16
CA THR A 27 10.35 5.39 12.03
C THR A 27 10.25 6.70 12.83
N THR A 28 11.36 7.28 13.29
CA THR A 28 11.38 8.52 14.09
C THR A 28 11.61 9.80 13.26
N SER A 29 11.61 9.69 11.94
CA SER A 29 11.89 10.83 11.05
C SER A 29 10.74 11.84 11.01
N SER A 30 11.05 13.11 10.70
CA SER A 30 10.03 14.14 10.47
C SER A 30 9.05 13.74 9.36
N ARG A 31 9.53 13.00 8.35
CA ARG A 31 8.70 12.56 7.23
C ARG A 31 7.73 11.46 7.63
N THR A 32 8.11 10.56 8.53
CA THR A 32 7.20 9.56 9.12
C THR A 32 6.13 10.26 9.95
N ALA A 33 6.52 11.21 10.82
CA ALA A 33 5.59 12.02 11.59
C ALA A 33 4.54 12.73 10.72
N GLU A 34 4.96 13.38 9.64
CA GLU A 34 4.08 14.03 8.68
C GLU A 34 3.18 13.02 7.94
N THR A 35 3.76 11.92 7.46
CA THR A 35 3.05 10.93 6.63
C THR A 35 1.91 10.27 7.40
N PHE A 36 2.15 9.90 8.66
CA PHE A 36 1.21 9.21 9.54
C PHE A 36 0.47 10.14 10.51
N SER A 37 0.74 11.44 10.46
CA SER A 37 0.15 12.45 11.35
C SER A 37 0.33 12.12 12.84
N MET A 38 1.54 11.72 13.21
CA MET A 38 1.95 11.39 14.58
C MET A 38 2.95 12.42 15.10
N SER A 39 3.01 12.62 16.41
CA SER A 39 4.08 13.43 17.00
C SER A 39 5.41 12.67 16.99
N LYS A 40 6.53 13.40 17.05
CA LYS A 40 7.85 12.76 17.19
C LYS A 40 7.97 11.99 18.50
N ASP A 41 7.34 12.48 19.57
CA ASP A 41 7.34 11.82 20.87
C ASP A 41 6.60 10.48 20.82
N ASP A 42 5.47 10.40 20.09
CA ASP A 42 4.76 9.13 19.84
C ASP A 42 5.65 8.13 19.10
N LEU A 43 6.38 8.59 18.08
CA LEU A 43 7.26 7.74 17.28
C LEU A 43 8.54 7.29 18.02
N GLN A 44 8.96 8.07 19.02
CA GLN A 44 10.07 7.74 19.92
C GLN A 44 9.66 6.76 21.02
N ASN A 45 8.36 6.58 21.29
CA ASN A 45 7.90 5.55 22.20
C ASN A 45 8.29 4.16 21.67
N GLU A 46 9.07 3.40 22.44
CA GLU A 46 9.63 2.12 21.98
C GLU A 46 8.56 1.08 21.57
N LYS A 47 7.40 1.06 22.25
CA LYS A 47 6.31 0.13 21.91
C LYS A 47 5.68 0.50 20.57
N VAL A 48 5.37 1.78 20.38
CA VAL A 48 4.83 2.30 19.11
C VAL A 48 5.83 2.06 17.98
N ASN A 49 7.10 2.36 18.21
CA ASN A 49 8.17 2.15 17.25
C ASN A 49 8.30 0.68 16.82
N THR A 50 8.27 -0.24 17.79
CA THR A 50 8.35 -1.68 17.53
C THR A 50 7.14 -2.19 16.73
N LEU A 51 5.93 -1.72 17.07
CA LEU A 51 4.72 -2.09 16.34
C LEU A 51 4.72 -1.54 14.90
N LEU A 52 5.12 -0.28 14.71
CA LEU A 52 5.27 0.32 13.38
C LEU A 52 6.29 -0.44 12.54
N LYS A 53 7.43 -0.83 13.12
CA LYS A 53 8.44 -1.61 12.40
C LYS A 53 7.89 -2.90 11.83
N ASN A 54 7.07 -3.61 12.61
CA ASN A 54 6.39 -4.82 12.17
C ASN A 54 5.34 -4.52 11.09
N GLN A 55 4.55 -3.45 11.26
CA GLN A 55 3.58 -2.98 10.28
C GLN A 55 4.24 -2.67 8.93
N GLY A 56 5.40 -2.02 8.96
CA GLY A 56 6.19 -1.72 7.76
C GLY A 56 6.63 -2.96 7.01
N ILE A 57 7.05 -4.03 7.71
CA ILE A 57 7.38 -5.30 7.06
C ILE A 57 6.16 -5.93 6.39
N TYR A 58 4.99 -5.93 7.04
CA TYR A 58 3.75 -6.39 6.40
C TYR A 58 3.44 -5.59 5.12
N ASN A 59 3.55 -4.26 5.18
CA ASN A 59 3.36 -3.39 4.03
C ASN A 59 4.38 -3.69 2.91
N GLY A 60 5.66 -3.84 3.24
CA GLY A 60 6.69 -4.19 2.27
C GLY A 60 6.43 -5.53 1.58
N LEU A 61 5.99 -6.55 2.33
CA LEU A 61 5.69 -7.86 1.77
C LEU A 61 4.45 -7.86 0.86
N ILE A 62 3.51 -6.93 1.04
CA ILE A 62 2.44 -6.68 0.04
C ILE A 62 3.06 -6.22 -1.28
N GLY A 63 4.01 -5.28 -1.24
CA GLY A 63 4.75 -4.84 -2.42
C GLY A 63 5.48 -5.98 -3.13
N VAL A 64 6.14 -6.87 -2.36
CA VAL A 64 6.76 -8.10 -2.90
C VAL A 64 5.71 -9.00 -3.54
N GLY A 65 4.56 -9.20 -2.89
CA GLY A 65 3.45 -10.01 -3.42
C GLY A 65 2.94 -9.49 -4.75
N ILE A 66 2.77 -8.17 -4.90
CA ILE A 66 2.38 -7.55 -6.17
C ILE A 66 3.41 -7.86 -7.27
N LEU A 67 4.70 -7.63 -7.01
CA LEU A 67 5.75 -7.91 -8.00
C LEU A 67 5.83 -9.40 -8.35
N TYR A 68 5.66 -10.28 -7.36
CA TYR A 68 5.62 -11.72 -7.59
C TYR A 68 4.49 -12.11 -8.53
N LEU A 69 3.28 -11.57 -8.31
CA LEU A 69 2.14 -11.81 -9.19
C LEU A 69 2.43 -11.37 -10.63
N LEU A 70 3.00 -10.18 -10.81
CA LEU A 70 3.29 -9.64 -12.15
C LEU A 70 4.36 -10.44 -12.91
N ILE A 71 5.36 -11.00 -12.22
CA ILE A 71 6.51 -11.65 -12.86
C ILE A 71 6.27 -13.17 -13.03
N PHE A 72 5.67 -13.82 -12.03
CA PHE A 72 5.67 -15.28 -11.94
C PHE A 72 4.29 -15.92 -12.07
N THR A 73 3.21 -15.14 -12.08
CA THR A 73 1.84 -15.69 -12.12
C THR A 73 1.22 -15.51 -13.50
N GLN A 74 0.92 -16.63 -14.15
CA GLN A 74 0.11 -16.62 -15.37
C GLN A 74 -1.33 -16.21 -15.03
N ASN A 75 -1.96 -15.40 -15.87
CA ASN A 75 -3.32 -14.90 -15.66
C ASN A 75 -3.52 -14.22 -14.29
N TYR A 76 -2.58 -13.35 -13.88
CA TYR A 76 -2.55 -12.69 -12.58
C TYR A 76 -3.77 -11.79 -12.26
N ASN A 77 -4.68 -11.52 -13.21
CA ASN A 77 -5.75 -10.52 -13.08
C ASN A 77 -6.61 -10.70 -11.81
N ASN A 78 -7.05 -11.92 -11.49
CA ASN A 78 -7.90 -12.17 -10.31
C ASN A 78 -7.13 -12.01 -9.00
N SER A 79 -5.89 -12.49 -8.95
CA SER A 79 -5.02 -12.33 -7.78
C SER A 79 -4.65 -10.87 -7.56
N LEU A 80 -4.37 -10.14 -8.65
CA LEU A 80 -4.08 -8.71 -8.62
C LEU A 80 -5.31 -7.91 -8.20
N PHE A 81 -6.51 -8.27 -8.67
CA PHE A 81 -7.76 -7.67 -8.19
C PHE A 81 -7.93 -7.88 -6.69
N ALA A 82 -7.72 -9.09 -6.19
CA ALA A 82 -7.88 -9.41 -4.77
C ALA A 82 -6.92 -8.62 -3.88
N ILE A 83 -5.63 -8.52 -4.25
CA ILE A 83 -4.66 -7.76 -3.44
C ILE A 83 -4.90 -6.25 -3.50
N MET A 84 -5.33 -5.71 -4.65
CA MET A 84 -5.68 -4.28 -4.75
C MET A 84 -6.95 -3.96 -3.96
N LEU A 85 -7.94 -4.84 -3.97
CA LEU A 85 -9.14 -4.69 -3.14
C LEU A 85 -8.78 -4.74 -1.64
N TYR A 86 -7.90 -5.65 -1.23
CA TYR A 86 -7.38 -5.68 0.13
C TYR A 86 -6.74 -4.33 0.53
N ILE A 87 -5.86 -3.77 -0.31
CA ILE A 87 -5.23 -2.47 -0.08
C ILE A 87 -6.26 -1.37 0.11
N ILE A 88 -7.28 -1.32 -0.75
CA ILE A 88 -8.37 -0.34 -0.67
C ILE A 88 -9.12 -0.46 0.67
N LEU A 89 -9.46 -1.68 1.08
CA LEU A 89 -10.19 -1.93 2.33
C LEU A 89 -9.37 -1.53 3.56
N VAL A 90 -8.06 -1.84 3.58
CA VAL A 90 -7.15 -1.43 4.65
C VAL A 90 -7.03 0.10 4.69
N ALA A 91 -6.87 0.75 3.53
CA ALA A 91 -6.77 2.21 3.45
C ALA A 91 -8.06 2.91 3.89
N LEU A 92 -9.24 2.37 3.55
CA LEU A 92 -10.54 2.84 4.03
C LEU A 92 -10.66 2.70 5.54
N TYR A 93 -10.35 1.52 6.09
CA TYR A 93 -10.42 1.28 7.53
C TYR A 93 -9.44 2.16 8.30
N GLY A 94 -8.20 2.29 7.81
CA GLY A 94 -7.19 3.17 8.40
C GLY A 94 -7.61 4.63 8.38
N SER A 95 -8.16 5.11 7.25
CA SER A 95 -8.70 6.46 7.14
C SER A 95 -9.86 6.72 8.11
N PHE A 96 -10.74 5.73 8.31
CA PHE A 96 -11.89 5.86 9.20
C PHE A 96 -11.46 5.83 10.67
N SER A 97 -10.68 4.82 11.07
CA SER A 97 -10.26 4.60 12.46
C SER A 97 -9.35 5.69 13.01
N SER A 98 -8.45 6.24 12.18
CA SER A 98 -7.55 7.34 12.59
C SER A 98 -8.18 8.73 12.47
N GLY A 99 -9.33 8.86 11.78
CA GLY A 99 -9.88 10.16 11.37
C GLY A 99 -9.06 10.90 10.29
N ASN A 100 -7.97 10.31 9.79
CA ASN A 100 -7.08 10.92 8.81
C ASN A 100 -7.39 10.48 7.37
N LYS A 101 -8.13 11.32 6.64
CA LYS A 101 -8.49 11.08 5.23
C LYS A 101 -7.29 10.98 4.29
N SER A 102 -6.13 11.54 4.66
CA SER A 102 -4.92 11.49 3.83
C SER A 102 -4.43 10.05 3.60
N ILE A 103 -4.72 9.13 4.53
CA ILE A 103 -4.34 7.71 4.41
C ILE A 103 -4.92 7.09 3.15
N PHE A 104 -6.22 7.29 2.90
CA PHE A 104 -6.87 6.75 1.71
C PHE A 104 -6.29 7.34 0.42
N PHE A 105 -6.04 8.66 0.40
CA PHE A 105 -5.50 9.30 -0.80
C PHE A 105 -4.09 8.85 -1.14
N LYS A 106 -3.25 8.62 -0.13
CA LYS A 106 -1.91 8.04 -0.32
C LYS A 106 -2.05 6.59 -0.77
N GLN A 107 -2.55 5.70 0.10
CA GLN A 107 -2.47 4.24 -0.06
C GLN A 107 -3.51 3.63 -1.01
N GLY A 108 -4.71 4.22 -1.10
CA GLY A 108 -5.85 3.63 -1.81
C GLY A 108 -5.97 4.06 -3.27
N THR A 109 -5.49 5.26 -3.62
CA THR A 109 -5.81 5.88 -4.93
C THR A 109 -5.30 5.07 -6.12
N LEU A 110 -4.02 4.70 -6.11
CA LEU A 110 -3.44 3.90 -7.20
C LEU A 110 -4.10 2.52 -7.30
N ALA A 111 -4.39 1.89 -6.16
CA ALA A 111 -5.07 0.59 -6.11
C ALA A 111 -6.49 0.67 -6.70
N VAL A 112 -7.26 1.74 -6.42
CA VAL A 112 -8.58 1.96 -7.04
C VAL A 112 -8.46 2.06 -8.56
N ILE A 113 -7.49 2.81 -9.08
CA ILE A 113 -7.29 2.95 -10.53
C ILE A 113 -7.00 1.59 -11.15
N VAL A 114 -6.12 0.78 -10.53
CA VAL A 114 -5.81 -0.57 -11.01
C VAL A 114 -7.05 -1.47 -11.01
N VAL A 115 -7.86 -1.43 -9.95
CA VAL A 115 -9.12 -2.20 -9.86
C VAL A 115 -10.09 -1.81 -10.98
N VAL A 116 -10.29 -0.51 -11.21
CA VAL A 116 -11.18 -0.02 -12.29
C VAL A 116 -10.69 -0.52 -13.65
N LEU A 117 -9.39 -0.42 -13.93
CA LEU A 117 -8.82 -0.91 -15.20
C LEU A 117 -8.97 -2.42 -15.36
N LEU A 118 -8.78 -3.19 -14.28
CA LEU A 118 -8.99 -4.65 -14.30
C LEU A 118 -10.44 -5.00 -14.60
N LEU A 119 -11.41 -4.34 -13.96
CA LEU A 119 -12.83 -4.56 -14.22
C LEU A 119 -13.22 -4.23 -15.65
N VAL A 120 -12.75 -3.08 -16.17
CA VAL A 120 -12.98 -2.70 -17.57
C VAL A 120 -12.40 -3.75 -18.52
N GLN A 121 -11.18 -4.23 -18.28
CA GLN A 121 -10.56 -5.27 -19.09
C GLN A 121 -11.33 -6.59 -19.04
N MET A 122 -11.88 -6.97 -17.88
CA MET A 122 -12.66 -8.21 -17.72
C MET A 122 -14.04 -8.15 -18.37
N ILE A 123 -14.63 -6.96 -18.50
CA ILE A 123 -15.96 -6.77 -19.11
C ILE A 123 -15.85 -6.67 -20.64
N LEU A 124 -14.80 -6.03 -21.14
CA LEU A 124 -14.64 -5.72 -22.57
C LEU A 124 -13.80 -6.74 -23.34
N GLY A 125 -13.08 -7.63 -22.65
CA GLY A 125 -12.22 -8.66 -23.24
C GLY A 125 -12.85 -10.04 -23.13
#